data_AF-A0A1X2GJX4-F1
#
_entry.id   AF-A0A1X2GJX4-F1
#
_cell.length_a   1.000
_cell.length_b   1.000
_cell.length_c   1.000
_cell.angle_alpha   90.00
_cell.angle_beta   90.00
_cell.angle_gamma   90.00
#
_symmetry.space_group_name_H-M   'P 1'
#
loop_
_entity.id
_entity.type
_entity.pdbx_description
1 polymer ?
#
loop_
_entity_poly.entity_id
_entity_poly.type
_entity_poly.pdbx_seq_one_letter_code
_entity_poly.pdbx_strand_id
1 'polypeptide(L)'
;MRFACSSLLAGCLFLDSTTGRVLLVNTIEIYGRRRTLDSHREPFQVKKGAVPPTSLPPANTRCPRVWPTTIADSDGMKLVIGTKTFNALATSLGTKIFIQRKAINLAMRMAVVPSTKNVNDTDLLFQIRQVRTRFHHPSTYLCCRSSSIWTEDVSSQPYSIFTLADWDSGADNSCYRVASSLFQHVALAVMLNKNLDKPKLTELIAKVTKATNIHNSLVAILALFNDDITLKIIGNTDLSKQLASLANDIAPTITKANASVAAAIKEKFFKRK
;
A
#
# COMPACT_ATOMS: atom_id res chain seq x y z
N MET A 1 -3.94 -16.65 0.69
CA MET A 1 -4.85 -16.02 -0.31
C MET A 1 -4.50 -14.59 -0.70
N ARG A 2 -4.33 -13.63 0.20
CA ARG A 2 -4.05 -12.23 -0.21
C ARG A 2 -2.84 -12.09 -1.14
N PHE A 3 -1.74 -12.75 -0.78
CA PHE A 3 -0.51 -12.77 -1.56
C PHE A 3 -0.71 -13.39 -2.96
N ALA A 4 -1.45 -14.50 -3.04
CA ALA A 4 -1.82 -15.11 -4.31
C ALA A 4 -2.67 -14.16 -5.18
N CYS A 5 -3.60 -13.41 -4.58
CA CYS A 5 -4.45 -12.47 -5.30
C CYS A 5 -3.67 -11.26 -5.81
N SER A 6 -2.74 -10.72 -5.00
CA SER A 6 -1.88 -9.63 -5.46
C SER A 6 -1.02 -10.07 -6.64
N SER A 7 -0.42 -11.25 -6.58
CA SER A 7 0.38 -11.81 -7.69
C SER A 7 -0.45 -12.08 -8.94
N LEU A 8 -1.69 -12.56 -8.78
CA LEU A 8 -2.58 -12.90 -9.90
C LEU A 8 -3.03 -11.65 -10.68
N LEU A 9 -3.34 -10.57 -9.96
CA LEU A 9 -4.00 -9.39 -10.51
C LEU A 9 -3.02 -8.29 -10.92
N ALA A 10 -1.80 -8.27 -10.36
CA ALA A 10 -0.74 -7.40 -10.83
C ALA A 10 -0.43 -7.71 -12.30
N GLY A 11 -0.51 -6.70 -13.18
CA GLY A 11 -0.32 -6.89 -14.61
C GLY A 11 -1.49 -7.54 -15.35
N CYS A 12 -2.68 -7.63 -14.76
CA CYS A 12 -3.85 -7.99 -15.56
C CYS A 12 -4.26 -6.83 -16.47
N LEU A 13 -4.83 -7.18 -17.63
CA LEU A 13 -5.35 -6.23 -18.60
C LEU A 13 -6.88 -6.33 -18.63
N PHE A 14 -7.55 -5.19 -18.56
CA PHE A 14 -8.99 -5.07 -18.82
C PHE A 14 -9.17 -4.42 -20.20
N LEU A 15 -9.58 -5.20 -21.19
CA LEU A 15 -9.93 -4.71 -22.52
C LEU A 15 -11.42 -4.42 -22.59
N ASP A 16 -11.78 -3.17 -22.82
CA ASP A 16 -13.10 -2.81 -23.33
C ASP A 16 -13.15 -3.15 -24.82
N SER A 17 -13.87 -4.21 -25.18
CA SER A 17 -14.02 -4.69 -26.57
C SER A 17 -14.91 -3.79 -27.40
N THR A 18 -15.72 -2.92 -26.77
CA THR A 18 -16.55 -1.94 -27.47
C THR A 18 -15.71 -0.77 -27.93
N THR A 19 -14.84 -0.26 -27.06
CA THR A 19 -14.00 0.91 -27.39
C THR A 19 -12.59 0.55 -27.84
N GLY A 20 -12.19 -0.72 -27.73
CA GLY A 20 -10.81 -1.18 -27.95
C GLY A 20 -9.80 -0.66 -26.91
N ARG A 21 -10.27 -0.06 -25.81
CA ARG A 21 -9.37 0.55 -24.80
C ARG A 21 -8.93 -0.49 -23.80
N VAL A 22 -7.67 -0.43 -23.39
CA VAL A 22 -7.08 -1.36 -22.43
C VAL A 22 -6.65 -0.62 -21.17
N LEU A 23 -7.04 -1.15 -20.01
CA LEU A 23 -6.54 -0.74 -18.71
C LEU A 23 -5.55 -1.79 -18.19
N LEU A 24 -4.32 -1.36 -17.90
CA LEU A 24 -3.29 -2.17 -17.26
C LEU A 24 -3.33 -1.95 -15.75
N VAL A 25 -3.39 -3.03 -14.97
CA VAL A 25 -3.19 -2.96 -13.52
C VAL A 25 -1.69 -2.91 -13.22
N ASN A 26 -1.18 -1.69 -13.06
CA ASN A 26 0.23 -1.45 -12.72
C ASN A 26 0.60 -2.02 -11.36
N THR A 27 -0.18 -1.69 -10.34
CA THR A 27 0.06 -2.10 -8.96
C THR A 27 -1.28 -2.37 -8.30
N ILE A 28 -1.32 -3.41 -7.47
CA ILE A 28 -2.50 -3.78 -6.70
C ILE A 28 -2.16 -3.93 -5.22
N GLU A 29 -3.10 -3.52 -4.37
CA GLU A 29 -3.03 -3.68 -2.92
C GLU A 29 -4.27 -4.46 -2.43
N ILE A 30 -4.03 -5.57 -1.73
CA ILE A 30 -5.13 -6.44 -1.29
C ILE A 30 -5.50 -6.17 0.17
N TYR A 31 -6.78 -5.89 0.40
CA TYR A 31 -7.35 -5.61 1.73
C TYR A 31 -8.29 -6.72 2.19
N GLY A 32 -8.28 -7.02 3.50
CA GLY A 32 -9.24 -7.95 4.11
C GLY A 32 -10.64 -7.35 4.25
N ARG A 33 -11.65 -8.22 4.38
CA ARG A 33 -13.06 -7.81 4.58
C ARG A 33 -13.51 -7.73 6.04
N ARG A 34 -12.88 -8.50 6.92
CA ARG A 34 -13.27 -8.62 8.33
C ARG A 34 -12.23 -7.96 9.23
N ARG A 35 -12.69 -7.31 10.30
CA ARG A 35 -11.83 -6.59 11.25
C ARG A 35 -10.79 -7.51 11.89
N THR A 36 -11.16 -8.76 12.15
CA THR A 36 -10.28 -9.79 12.72
C THR A 36 -9.16 -10.19 11.76
N LEU A 37 -9.33 -9.98 10.46
CA LEU A 37 -8.37 -10.37 9.43
C LEU A 37 -7.51 -9.21 8.95
N ASP A 38 -8.06 -7.99 8.93
CA ASP A 38 -7.36 -6.79 8.49
C ASP A 38 -7.93 -5.56 9.18
N SER A 39 -7.08 -4.81 9.86
CA SER A 39 -7.45 -3.56 10.49
C SER A 39 -7.80 -2.50 9.45
N HIS A 40 -7.26 -2.59 8.23
CA HIS A 40 -7.46 -1.67 7.10
C HIS A 40 -8.64 -2.01 6.20
N ARG A 41 -9.55 -2.89 6.65
CA ARG A 41 -10.75 -3.21 5.89
C ARG A 41 -11.61 -1.96 5.59
N GLU A 42 -12.41 -2.07 4.55
CA GLU A 42 -13.50 -1.12 4.27
C GLU A 42 -14.48 -1.05 5.47
N PRO A 43 -14.78 0.16 5.98
CA PRO A 43 -15.79 0.35 7.01
C PRO A 43 -17.19 0.35 6.39
N PHE A 44 -18.12 -0.41 6.97
CA PHE A 44 -19.54 -0.45 6.56
C PHE A 44 -20.46 0.25 7.55
N GLN A 45 -19.89 0.97 8.53
CA GLN A 45 -20.67 1.65 9.55
C GLN A 45 -21.22 2.96 8.99
N VAL A 46 -22.54 3.14 9.07
CA VAL A 46 -23.21 4.41 8.81
C VAL A 46 -22.74 5.42 9.86
N LYS A 47 -22.21 6.55 9.43
CA LYS A 47 -21.78 7.65 10.32
C LYS A 47 -22.60 8.89 9.98
N LYS A 48 -23.23 9.50 11.00
CA LYS A 48 -24.05 10.71 10.85
C LYS A 48 -25.13 10.59 9.76
N GLY A 49 -25.80 9.43 9.68
CA GLY A 49 -26.85 9.16 8.68
C GLY A 49 -26.34 8.92 7.24
N ALA A 50 -25.06 9.15 6.95
CA ALA A 50 -24.49 8.89 5.63
C ALA A 50 -24.00 7.43 5.53
N VAL A 51 -24.48 6.73 4.51
CA VAL A 51 -23.96 5.42 4.12
C VAL A 51 -22.58 5.63 3.51
N PRO A 52 -21.51 4.99 4.01
CA PRO A 52 -20.19 5.14 3.42
C PRO A 52 -20.18 4.57 1.99
N PRO A 53 -19.36 5.13 1.08
CA PRO A 53 -19.11 4.52 -0.22
C PRO A 53 -18.70 3.07 -0.02
N THR A 54 -19.35 2.15 -0.74
CA THR A 54 -19.11 0.72 -0.55
C THR A 54 -18.78 -0.02 -1.82
N SER A 55 -17.87 -1.00 -1.69
CA SER A 55 -17.62 -1.99 -2.73
C SER A 55 -18.44 -3.28 -2.54
N LEU A 56 -19.45 -3.28 -1.67
CA LEU A 56 -20.43 -4.38 -1.63
C LEU A 56 -21.35 -4.33 -2.85
N PRO A 57 -21.68 -5.49 -3.46
CA PRO A 57 -22.62 -5.54 -4.58
C PRO A 57 -24.02 -5.06 -4.15
N PRO A 58 -24.66 -4.17 -4.92
CA PRO A 58 -26.07 -3.81 -4.74
C PRO A 58 -26.97 -5.06 -4.82
N ALA A 59 -28.08 -5.07 -4.09
CA ALA A 59 -28.97 -6.24 -4.03
C ALA A 59 -29.52 -6.66 -5.41
N ASN A 60 -29.72 -5.70 -6.31
CA ASN A 60 -30.27 -5.89 -7.65
C ASN A 60 -29.20 -6.02 -8.75
N THR A 61 -27.92 -6.17 -8.39
CA THR A 61 -26.86 -6.31 -9.40
C THR A 61 -26.86 -7.71 -10.02
N ARG A 62 -26.53 -7.78 -11.31
CA ARG A 62 -26.38 -9.04 -12.05
C ARG A 62 -25.27 -9.94 -11.49
N CYS A 63 -24.31 -9.33 -10.78
CA CYS A 63 -23.15 -10.01 -10.21
C CYS A 63 -23.17 -9.93 -8.66
N PRO A 64 -24.06 -10.63 -7.95
CA PRO A 64 -24.31 -10.44 -6.51
C PRO A 64 -23.15 -10.86 -5.58
N ARG A 65 -21.99 -11.23 -6.15
CA ARG A 65 -20.79 -11.66 -5.44
C ARG A 65 -19.57 -10.77 -5.72
N VAL A 66 -19.63 -9.90 -6.73
CA VAL A 66 -18.51 -9.05 -7.17
C VAL A 66 -19.02 -7.67 -7.59
N TRP A 67 -18.34 -6.61 -7.18
CA TRP A 67 -18.73 -5.24 -7.52
C TRP A 67 -17.49 -4.37 -7.80
N PRO A 68 -17.12 -4.18 -9.08
CA PRO A 68 -16.17 -3.15 -9.45
C PRO A 68 -16.84 -1.78 -9.28
N THR A 69 -16.20 -0.89 -8.54
CA THR A 69 -16.69 0.47 -8.32
C THR A 69 -15.51 1.42 -8.15
N THR A 70 -15.76 2.72 -8.27
CA THR A 70 -14.78 3.74 -7.93
C THR A 70 -15.16 4.36 -6.59
N ILE A 71 -14.21 4.39 -5.66
CA ILE A 71 -14.40 4.99 -4.34
C ILE A 71 -13.49 6.21 -4.23
N ALA A 72 -14.09 7.36 -3.90
CA ALA A 72 -13.35 8.54 -3.53
C ALA A 72 -12.93 8.46 -2.06
N ASP A 73 -11.66 8.68 -1.77
CA ASP A 73 -11.19 8.94 -0.41
C ASP A 73 -10.14 10.06 -0.38
N SER A 74 -9.47 10.23 0.76
CA SER A 74 -8.46 11.29 0.93
C SER A 74 -7.18 11.10 0.13
N ASP A 75 -6.98 9.94 -0.52
CA ASP A 75 -5.89 9.72 -1.48
C ASP A 75 -6.38 9.86 -2.95
N GLY A 76 -7.66 10.17 -3.16
CA GLY A 76 -8.26 10.38 -4.49
C GLY A 76 -9.23 9.29 -4.91
N MET A 77 -9.46 9.19 -6.22
CA MET A 77 -10.37 8.19 -6.80
C MET A 77 -9.66 6.85 -6.98
N LYS A 78 -10.20 5.80 -6.36
CA LYS A 78 -9.64 4.44 -6.40
C LYS A 78 -10.59 3.48 -7.09
N LEU A 79 -10.11 2.73 -8.07
CA LEU A 79 -10.82 1.58 -8.61
C LEU A 79 -10.75 0.44 -7.58
N VAL A 80 -11.90 -0.01 -7.09
CA VAL A 80 -12.02 -1.07 -6.09
C VAL A 80 -12.87 -2.21 -6.64
N ILE A 81 -12.34 -3.43 -6.59
CA ILE A 81 -13.08 -4.63 -6.97
C ILE A 81 -13.50 -5.36 -5.69
N GLY A 82 -14.76 -5.18 -5.29
CA GLY A 82 -15.25 -5.76 -4.07
C GLY A 82 -15.79 -7.18 -4.20
N THR A 83 -15.62 -8.02 -3.16
CA THR A 83 -15.99 -9.45 -3.13
C THR A 83 -16.41 -9.90 -1.72
N LYS A 84 -17.18 -11.00 -1.60
CA LYS A 84 -17.76 -11.49 -0.31
C LYS A 84 -16.80 -12.26 0.62
N THR A 85 -15.80 -12.98 0.09
CA THR A 85 -14.82 -13.75 0.88
C THR A 85 -13.38 -13.60 0.35
N PHE A 86 -13.18 -13.77 -0.95
CA PHE A 86 -12.24 -13.17 -1.93
C PHE A 86 -12.47 -13.97 -3.26
N ASN A 87 -12.61 -13.40 -4.47
CA ASN A 87 -11.63 -13.30 -5.57
C ASN A 87 -12.37 -12.82 -6.85
N ALA A 88 -11.63 -12.27 -7.82
CA ALA A 88 -12.11 -11.45 -8.94
C ALA A 88 -12.69 -12.20 -10.16
N LEU A 89 -13.73 -11.62 -10.76
CA LEU A 89 -14.28 -11.93 -12.09
C LEU A 89 -14.75 -10.62 -12.72
N ALA A 90 -14.25 -10.24 -13.89
CA ALA A 90 -14.89 -9.23 -14.72
C ALA A 90 -15.72 -9.93 -15.80
N THR A 91 -17.01 -9.63 -15.75
CA THR A 91 -17.90 -9.84 -16.86
C THR A 91 -18.66 -8.54 -17.05
N SER A 92 -18.37 -7.88 -18.16
CA SER A 92 -19.20 -6.85 -18.77
C SER A 92 -19.51 -7.37 -20.17
N LEU A 93 -20.67 -7.04 -20.74
CA LEU A 93 -20.94 -7.27 -22.18
C LEU A 93 -19.95 -6.39 -22.96
N GLY A 94 -18.74 -6.91 -23.20
CA GLY A 94 -17.66 -6.19 -23.85
C GLY A 94 -16.31 -6.24 -23.13
N THR A 95 -16.20 -6.53 -21.83
CA THR A 95 -14.88 -6.49 -21.17
C THR A 95 -14.19 -7.86 -21.10
N LYS A 96 -12.98 -7.98 -21.65
CA LYS A 96 -12.11 -9.17 -21.54
C LYS A 96 -11.00 -8.94 -20.52
N ILE A 97 -10.79 -9.87 -19.59
CA ILE A 97 -9.60 -9.87 -18.72
C ILE A 97 -8.55 -10.78 -19.32
N PHE A 98 -7.34 -10.27 -19.46
CA PHE A 98 -6.17 -11.08 -19.75
C PHE A 98 -5.31 -11.17 -18.50
N ILE A 99 -5.06 -12.40 -18.06
CA ILE A 99 -4.17 -12.72 -16.94
C ILE A 99 -2.98 -13.46 -17.50
N GLN A 100 -1.79 -13.09 -17.06
CA GLN A 100 -0.58 -13.78 -17.48
C GLN A 100 -0.55 -15.21 -16.92
N ARG A 101 -0.20 -16.17 -17.77
CA ARG A 101 -0.03 -17.57 -17.35
C ARG A 101 0.99 -17.71 -16.20
N LYS A 102 2.08 -16.95 -16.23
CA LYS A 102 3.08 -16.92 -15.15
C LYS A 102 2.47 -16.46 -13.81
N ALA A 103 1.64 -15.42 -13.83
CA ALA A 103 0.94 -14.92 -12.64
C ALA A 103 -0.03 -15.96 -12.06
N ILE A 104 -0.76 -16.70 -12.91
CA ILE A 104 -1.63 -17.81 -12.48
C ILE A 104 -0.80 -18.88 -11.77
N ASN A 105 0.29 -19.34 -12.40
CA ASN A 105 1.14 -20.38 -11.82
C ASN A 105 1.72 -19.98 -10.47
N LEU A 106 2.20 -18.74 -10.34
CA LEU A 106 2.71 -18.20 -9.09
C LEU A 106 1.62 -18.13 -8.02
N ALA A 107 0.45 -17.59 -8.36
CA ALA A 107 -0.68 -17.49 -7.44
C ALA A 107 -1.16 -18.86 -6.95
N MET A 108 -1.21 -19.86 -7.83
CA MET A 108 -1.61 -21.22 -7.46
C MET A 108 -0.63 -21.87 -6.48
N ARG A 109 0.69 -21.68 -6.69
CA ARG A 109 1.72 -22.14 -5.73
C ARG A 109 1.56 -21.47 -4.36
N MET A 110 1.33 -20.17 -4.34
CA MET A 110 1.15 -19.41 -3.10
C MET A 110 -0.18 -19.73 -2.38
N ALA A 111 -1.19 -20.19 -3.12
CA ALA A 111 -2.49 -20.54 -2.54
C ALA A 111 -2.44 -21.84 -1.73
N VAL A 112 -1.58 -22.79 -2.12
CA VAL A 112 -1.45 -24.10 -1.46
C VAL A 112 -0.44 -24.11 -0.32
N VAL A 113 0.33 -23.04 -0.12
CA VAL A 113 1.33 -22.93 0.95
C VAL A 113 0.79 -22.02 2.07
N PRO A 114 0.35 -22.58 3.22
CA PRO A 114 -0.22 -21.79 4.31
C PRO A 114 0.78 -20.83 4.97
N SER A 115 2.08 -21.11 4.84
CA SER A 115 3.18 -20.33 5.41
C SER A 115 3.60 -19.12 4.57
N THR A 116 2.99 -18.88 3.41
CA THR A 116 3.32 -17.71 2.57
C THR A 116 3.01 -16.42 3.32
N LYS A 117 4.02 -15.54 3.45
CA LYS A 117 3.94 -14.24 4.16
C LYS A 117 4.13 -13.03 3.24
N ASN A 118 4.50 -13.26 1.99
CA ASN A 118 5.01 -12.28 1.05
C ASN A 118 4.75 -12.74 -0.40
N VAL A 119 4.79 -11.78 -1.33
CA VAL A 119 4.62 -12.00 -2.78
C VAL A 119 5.88 -12.57 -3.42
N ASN A 120 7.03 -12.04 -3.01
CA ASN A 120 8.36 -12.53 -3.38
C ASN A 120 9.32 -12.32 -2.19
N ASP A 121 10.51 -12.93 -2.21
CA ASP A 121 11.46 -12.88 -1.08
C ASP A 121 12.38 -11.64 -1.10
N THR A 122 12.25 -10.76 -2.09
CA THR A 122 13.02 -9.51 -2.23
C THR A 122 12.11 -8.29 -2.00
N ASP A 123 12.68 -7.09 -1.94
CA ASP A 123 11.92 -5.83 -1.96
C ASP A 123 10.70 -5.76 -1.03
N LEU A 124 10.81 -6.36 0.17
CA LEU A 124 9.67 -6.56 1.08
C LEU A 124 8.95 -5.26 1.40
N LEU A 125 9.68 -4.14 1.48
CA LEU A 125 9.13 -2.80 1.71
C LEU A 125 8.19 -2.35 0.57
N PHE A 126 8.51 -2.68 -0.68
CA PHE A 126 7.65 -2.38 -1.84
C PHE A 126 6.39 -3.24 -1.88
N GLN A 127 6.39 -4.36 -1.15
CA GLN A 127 5.21 -5.23 -1.00
C GLN A 127 4.30 -4.78 0.14
N ILE A 128 4.69 -3.82 0.97
CA ILE A 128 3.81 -3.22 1.97
C ILE A 128 2.87 -2.24 1.27
N ARG A 129 1.60 -2.29 1.66
CA ARG A 129 0.55 -1.39 1.14
C ARG A 129 0.83 0.06 1.52
N GLN A 130 0.40 1.00 0.69
CA GLN A 130 0.33 2.39 1.10
C GLN A 130 -0.77 2.54 2.16
N VAL A 131 -0.37 2.79 3.40
CA VAL A 131 -1.26 2.97 4.55
C VAL A 131 -0.77 4.14 5.37
N ARG A 132 -1.68 4.84 6.06
CA ARG A 132 -1.35 6.03 6.86
C ARG A 132 -1.73 5.92 8.33
N THR A 133 -2.22 4.77 8.77
CA THR A 133 -2.76 4.61 10.13
C THR A 133 -2.53 3.20 10.67
N ARG A 134 -2.94 2.97 11.94
CA ARG A 134 -2.97 1.65 12.59
C ARG A 134 -1.63 0.91 12.61
N PHE A 135 -0.52 1.64 12.75
CA PHE A 135 0.83 1.08 12.85
C PHE A 135 1.03 0.17 14.07
N HIS A 136 0.16 0.24 15.08
CA HIS A 136 0.14 -0.74 16.18
C HIS A 136 -0.40 -2.12 15.77
N HIS A 137 -1.00 -2.27 14.59
CA HIS A 137 -1.64 -3.52 14.17
C HIS A 137 -0.77 -4.31 13.18
N PRO A 138 -0.56 -5.63 13.37
CA PRO A 138 0.29 -6.43 12.48
C PRO A 138 -0.13 -6.40 11.01
N SER A 139 -1.44 -6.32 10.73
CA SER A 139 -1.93 -6.30 9.35
C SER A 139 -1.46 -5.10 8.52
N THR A 140 -0.96 -4.03 9.15
CA THR A 140 -0.35 -2.87 8.49
C THR A 140 0.90 -3.25 7.71
N TYR A 141 1.64 -4.25 8.18
CA TYR A 141 2.94 -4.65 7.65
C TYR A 141 2.87 -5.91 6.76
N LEU A 142 1.66 -6.32 6.36
CA LEU A 142 1.50 -7.45 5.45
C LEU A 142 1.97 -7.08 4.04
N CYS A 143 2.83 -7.94 3.48
CA CYS A 143 3.40 -7.82 2.13
C CYS A 143 2.38 -8.21 1.04
N CYS A 144 1.23 -7.54 0.99
CA CYS A 144 0.08 -7.84 0.12
C CYS A 144 -0.06 -6.84 -1.06
N ARG A 145 1.00 -6.11 -1.38
CA ARG A 145 1.11 -5.24 -2.55
C ARG A 145 1.98 -5.90 -3.60
N SER A 146 1.61 -5.76 -4.87
CA SER A 146 2.38 -6.30 -5.99
C SER A 146 2.27 -5.37 -7.19
N SER A 147 3.39 -5.21 -7.89
CA SER A 147 3.46 -4.47 -9.15
C SER A 147 3.56 -5.45 -10.33
N SER A 148 3.11 -5.00 -11.49
CA SER A 148 3.17 -5.77 -12.73
C SER A 148 4.61 -6.07 -13.12
N ILE A 149 4.84 -7.22 -13.76
CA ILE A 149 6.15 -7.56 -14.34
C ILE A 149 6.65 -6.55 -15.36
N TRP A 150 5.76 -5.75 -15.95
CA TRP A 150 6.18 -4.72 -16.90
C TRP A 150 6.65 -3.44 -16.20
N THR A 151 6.43 -3.33 -14.90
CA THR A 151 6.70 -2.14 -14.07
C THR A 151 7.25 -2.54 -12.70
N GLU A 152 7.97 -3.66 -12.66
CA GLU A 152 8.63 -4.16 -11.45
C GLU A 152 10.01 -3.51 -11.22
N ASP A 153 10.43 -2.58 -12.09
CA ASP A 153 11.61 -1.75 -11.88
C ASP A 153 11.34 -0.58 -10.93
N VAL A 154 12.38 -0.14 -10.23
CA VAL A 154 12.31 0.94 -9.22
C VAL A 154 11.74 2.26 -9.74
N SER A 155 11.85 2.54 -11.05
CA SER A 155 11.33 3.79 -11.64
C SER A 155 9.84 3.75 -11.96
N SER A 156 9.25 2.55 -12.06
CA SER A 156 7.87 2.32 -12.49
C SER A 156 6.97 1.83 -11.35
N GLN A 157 7.53 1.58 -10.16
CA GLN A 157 6.78 1.22 -8.98
C GLN A 157 6.33 2.46 -8.20
N PRO A 158 5.04 2.57 -7.82
CA PRO A 158 4.61 3.71 -7.04
C PRO A 158 5.25 3.68 -5.64
N TYR A 159 5.65 4.84 -5.15
CA TYR A 159 6.16 5.04 -3.81
C TYR A 159 5.03 4.96 -2.77
N SER A 160 5.39 4.46 -1.59
CA SER A 160 4.59 4.46 -0.37
C SER A 160 5.36 5.16 0.75
N ILE A 161 4.76 5.31 1.93
CA ILE A 161 5.46 5.81 3.11
C ILE A 161 6.71 4.96 3.45
N PHE A 162 6.75 3.68 3.05
CA PHE A 162 7.86 2.75 3.30
C PHE A 162 8.94 2.77 2.22
N THR A 163 8.71 3.43 1.09
CA THR A 163 9.66 3.40 -0.05
C THR A 163 9.98 4.78 -0.60
N LEU A 164 9.30 5.83 -0.13
CA LEU A 164 9.57 7.21 -0.54
C LEU A 164 11.01 7.66 -0.24
N ALA A 165 11.67 7.02 0.73
CA ALA A 165 13.09 7.26 1.00
C ALA A 165 14.00 6.94 -0.20
N ASP A 166 13.52 6.13 -1.15
CA ASP A 166 14.24 5.74 -2.37
C ASP A 166 13.83 6.60 -3.58
N TRP A 167 13.08 7.68 -3.36
CA TRP A 167 12.73 8.61 -4.43
C TRP A 167 13.93 9.49 -4.79
N ASP A 168 14.42 9.36 -6.02
CA ASP A 168 15.63 10.04 -6.51
C ASP A 168 15.48 11.56 -6.61
N SER A 169 14.26 12.08 -6.60
CA SER A 169 14.03 13.52 -6.68
C SER A 169 14.06 14.18 -5.30
N GLY A 170 15.21 14.70 -4.92
CA GLY A 170 15.37 15.55 -3.74
C GLY A 170 16.64 15.26 -2.96
N ALA A 171 17.07 16.20 -2.12
CA ALA A 171 18.29 16.07 -1.34
C ALA A 171 18.23 14.90 -0.33
N ASP A 172 19.39 14.33 0.00
CA ASP A 172 19.52 13.22 0.95
C ASP A 172 19.04 13.57 2.36
N ASN A 173 19.12 14.86 2.73
CA ASN A 173 18.67 15.37 4.02
C ASN A 173 17.23 15.93 4.00
N SER A 174 16.47 15.66 2.94
CA SER A 174 15.08 16.09 2.87
C SER A 174 14.23 15.45 3.97
N CYS A 175 13.35 16.24 4.60
CA CYS A 175 12.57 15.77 5.75
C CYS A 175 11.67 14.57 5.40
N TYR A 176 11.14 14.50 4.17
CA TYR A 176 10.33 13.36 3.75
C TYR A 176 11.16 12.06 3.68
N ARG A 177 12.44 12.15 3.29
CA ARG A 177 13.35 10.99 3.19
C ARG A 177 13.62 10.44 4.58
N VAL A 178 13.93 11.31 5.53
CA VAL A 178 14.10 10.95 6.96
C VAL A 178 12.85 10.29 7.52
N ALA A 179 11.66 10.87 7.29
CA ALA A 179 10.39 10.32 7.74
C ALA A 179 10.13 8.93 7.13
N SER A 180 10.37 8.76 5.84
CA SER A 180 10.22 7.47 5.16
C SER A 180 11.25 6.43 5.64
N SER A 181 12.49 6.84 5.93
CA SER A 181 13.49 5.96 6.55
C SER A 181 13.08 5.49 7.94
N LEU A 182 12.37 6.32 8.73
CA LEU A 182 11.76 5.84 9.98
C LEU A 182 10.70 4.78 9.71
N PHE A 183 9.80 4.98 8.74
CA PHE A 183 8.81 3.97 8.36
C PHE A 183 9.45 2.66 7.89
N GLN A 184 10.53 2.72 7.11
CA GLN A 184 11.32 1.56 6.73
C GLN A 184 11.85 0.81 7.95
N HIS A 185 12.48 1.54 8.88
CA HIS A 185 13.02 0.94 10.09
C HIS A 185 11.93 0.31 10.97
N VAL A 186 10.79 0.98 11.14
CA VAL A 186 9.62 0.44 11.85
C VAL A 186 9.12 -0.85 11.17
N ALA A 187 8.96 -0.86 9.85
CA ALA A 187 8.48 -2.02 9.12
C ALA A 187 9.44 -3.22 9.22
N LEU A 188 10.74 -2.97 9.02
CA LEU A 188 11.77 -4.00 9.14
C LEU A 188 11.86 -4.54 10.56
N ALA A 189 11.77 -3.68 11.58
CA ALA A 189 11.73 -4.11 12.97
C ALA A 189 10.54 -5.06 13.22
N VAL A 190 9.34 -4.72 12.75
CA VAL A 190 8.17 -5.61 12.86
C VAL A 190 8.38 -6.93 12.12
N MET A 191 8.89 -6.91 10.88
CA MET A 191 9.15 -8.11 10.08
C MET A 191 10.17 -9.05 10.74
N LEU A 192 11.16 -8.48 11.43
CA LEU A 192 12.20 -9.20 12.16
C LEU A 192 11.82 -9.50 13.62
N ASN A 193 10.59 -9.21 14.03
CA ASN A 193 10.10 -9.37 15.39
C ASN A 193 10.98 -8.64 16.44
N LYS A 194 11.40 -7.42 16.10
CA LYS A 194 12.19 -6.50 16.93
C LYS A 194 11.37 -5.28 17.35
N ASN A 195 11.88 -4.57 18.34
CA ASN A 195 11.38 -3.25 18.74
C ASN A 195 12.01 -2.15 17.90
N LEU A 196 11.47 -0.93 18.00
CA LEU A 196 12.06 0.25 17.41
C LEU A 196 13.26 0.72 18.24
N ASP A 197 14.38 1.07 17.60
CA ASP A 197 15.62 1.43 18.31
C ASP A 197 15.77 2.95 18.50
N LYS A 198 15.99 3.38 19.75
CA LYS A 198 16.20 4.80 20.10
C LYS A 198 17.41 5.41 19.38
N PRO A 199 18.59 4.75 19.33
CA PRO A 199 19.76 5.33 18.66
C PRO A 199 19.51 5.65 17.19
N LYS A 200 18.78 4.76 16.50
CA LYS A 200 18.46 4.97 15.08
C LYS A 200 17.53 6.16 14.88
N LEU A 201 16.54 6.33 15.76
CA LEU A 201 15.66 7.50 15.73
C LEU A 201 16.41 8.80 16.01
N THR A 202 17.33 8.81 16.97
CA THR A 202 18.18 9.98 17.26
C THR A 202 19.05 10.37 16.06
N GLU A 203 19.66 9.38 15.37
CA GLU A 203 20.40 9.61 14.13
C GLU A 203 19.53 10.24 13.04
N LEU A 204 18.29 9.77 12.89
CA LEU A 204 17.34 10.33 11.92
C LEU A 204 16.95 11.77 12.27
N ILE A 205 16.67 12.06 13.54
CA ILE A 205 16.34 13.42 14.00
C ILE A 205 17.49 14.39 13.72
N ALA A 206 18.75 13.97 13.96
CA ALA A 206 19.92 14.80 13.72
C ALA A 206 20.10 15.21 12.24
N LYS A 207 19.52 14.47 11.29
CA LYS A 207 19.54 14.83 9.85
C LYS A 207 18.55 15.94 9.50
N VAL A 208 17.59 16.24 10.37
CA VAL A 208 16.57 17.26 10.13
C VAL A 208 17.04 18.60 10.71
N THR A 209 17.51 19.49 9.84
CA THR A 209 18.11 20.78 10.25
C THR A 209 17.10 21.89 10.54
N LYS A 210 15.82 21.69 10.18
CA LYS A 210 14.76 22.69 10.35
C LYS A 210 13.63 22.15 11.21
N ALA A 211 13.14 22.96 12.14
CA ALA A 211 11.92 22.70 12.88
C ALA A 211 10.73 22.67 11.90
N THR A 212 10.24 21.46 11.63
CA THR A 212 9.12 21.16 10.72
C THR A 212 8.12 20.28 11.45
N ASN A 213 6.91 20.10 10.92
CA ASN A 213 5.94 19.15 11.48
C ASN A 213 6.50 17.72 11.56
N ILE A 214 7.33 17.34 10.57
CA ILE A 214 8.08 16.08 10.55
C ILE A 214 9.04 16.02 11.74
N HIS A 215 9.87 17.05 11.94
CA HIS A 215 10.78 17.12 13.09
C HIS A 215 10.01 16.99 14.42
N ASN A 216 8.91 17.72 14.58
CA ASN A 216 8.09 17.69 15.79
C ASN A 216 7.50 16.30 16.05
N SER A 217 7.02 15.63 15.00
CA SER A 217 6.53 14.25 15.09
C SER A 217 7.65 13.28 15.49
N LEU A 218 8.87 13.43 14.95
CA LEU A 218 10.01 12.59 15.32
C LEU A 218 10.43 12.79 16.79
N VAL A 219 10.48 14.04 17.26
CA VAL A 219 10.77 14.36 18.67
C VAL A 219 9.68 13.80 19.59
N ALA A 220 8.40 13.91 19.20
CA ALA A 220 7.31 13.32 19.95
C ALA A 220 7.42 11.79 20.04
N ILE A 221 7.89 11.12 18.98
CA ILE A 221 8.18 9.67 19.02
C ILE A 221 9.36 9.38 19.94
N LEU A 222 10.42 10.19 19.90
CA LEU A 222 11.59 10.01 20.75
C LEU A 222 11.22 10.09 22.24
N ALA A 223 10.31 11.00 22.60
CA ALA A 223 9.82 11.12 23.96
C ALA A 223 9.09 9.85 24.47
N LEU A 224 8.48 9.06 23.58
CA LEU A 224 7.79 7.82 23.97
C LEU A 224 8.74 6.71 24.48
N PHE A 225 10.04 6.84 24.23
CA PHE A 225 11.02 5.91 24.75
C PHE A 225 11.27 6.06 26.25
N ASN A 226 10.97 7.23 26.84
CA ASN A 226 11.38 7.55 28.22
C ASN A 226 12.87 7.20 28.41
N ASP A 227 13.18 6.39 29.43
CA ASP A 227 14.53 5.91 29.75
C ASP A 227 14.93 4.64 28.98
N ASP A 228 14.01 4.00 28.26
CA ASP A 228 14.28 2.80 27.49
C ASP A 228 15.07 3.07 26.21
N ILE A 229 15.82 2.06 25.75
CA ILE A 229 16.57 2.10 24.49
C ILE A 229 15.79 1.52 23.30
N THR A 230 14.70 0.80 23.56
CA THR A 230 13.81 0.24 22.53
C THR A 230 12.35 0.53 22.84
N LEU A 231 11.53 0.66 21.80
CA LEU A 231 10.11 0.93 21.92
C LEU A 231 9.29 -0.14 21.20
N LYS A 232 8.35 -0.77 21.91
CA LYS A 232 7.43 -1.76 21.32
C LYS A 232 6.57 -1.10 20.24
N ILE A 233 6.48 -1.74 19.07
CA ILE A 233 5.71 -1.22 17.93
C ILE A 233 4.27 -1.76 17.94
N ILE A 234 4.13 -3.09 17.90
CA ILE A 234 2.81 -3.73 17.86
C ILE A 234 2.09 -3.58 19.21
N GLY A 235 0.83 -3.16 19.15
CA GLY A 235 0.00 -2.82 20.32
C GLY A 235 0.24 -1.42 20.89
N ASN A 236 1.25 -0.67 20.43
CA ASN A 236 1.55 0.67 20.92
C ASN A 236 0.71 1.73 20.19
N THR A 237 -0.43 2.09 20.79
CA THR A 237 -1.36 3.04 20.17
C THR A 237 -0.82 4.48 20.12
N ASP A 238 0.06 4.87 21.05
CA ASP A 238 0.59 6.23 21.09
C ASP A 238 1.66 6.44 20.03
N LEU A 239 2.57 5.48 19.86
CA LEU A 239 3.46 5.45 18.69
C LEU A 239 2.65 5.47 17.40
N SER A 240 1.58 4.68 17.33
CA SER A 240 0.72 4.63 16.14
C SER A 240 0.01 5.95 15.83
N LYS A 241 -0.27 6.80 16.82
CA LYS A 241 -0.84 8.15 16.59
C LYS A 241 0.21 9.06 15.98
N GLN A 242 1.42 9.06 16.53
CA GLN A 242 2.53 9.88 16.02
C GLN A 242 2.93 9.47 14.59
N LEU A 243 3.04 8.17 14.32
CA LEU A 243 3.29 7.65 12.98
C LEU A 243 2.16 8.01 12.00
N ALA A 244 0.90 8.07 12.45
CA ALA A 244 -0.20 8.52 11.59
C ALA A 244 -0.12 10.01 11.25
N SER A 245 0.26 10.85 12.21
CA SER A 245 0.53 12.27 11.95
C SER A 245 1.65 12.43 10.91
N LEU A 246 2.76 11.74 11.15
CA LEU A 246 3.92 11.77 10.25
C LEU A 246 3.59 11.27 8.83
N ALA A 247 2.76 10.21 8.72
CA ALA A 247 2.32 9.68 7.42
C ALA A 247 1.48 10.70 6.63
N ASN A 248 0.68 11.52 7.33
CA ASN A 248 -0.10 12.58 6.69
C ASN A 248 0.80 13.75 6.25
N ASP A 249 1.80 14.11 7.05
CA ASP A 249 2.75 15.18 6.71
C ASP A 249 3.53 14.89 5.41
N ILE A 250 3.85 13.61 5.14
CA ILE A 250 4.58 13.22 3.91
C ILE A 250 3.68 12.82 2.73
N ALA A 251 2.35 12.73 2.93
CA ALA A 251 1.42 12.31 1.88
C ALA A 251 1.47 13.19 0.60
N PRO A 252 1.56 14.53 0.68
CA PRO A 252 1.67 15.36 -0.52
C PRO A 252 2.93 15.05 -1.36
N THR A 253 4.03 14.73 -0.69
CA THR A 253 5.29 14.36 -1.36
C THR A 253 5.16 13.02 -2.08
N ILE A 254 4.42 12.06 -1.50
CA ILE A 254 4.11 10.78 -2.16
C ILE A 254 3.30 11.02 -3.44
N THR A 255 2.29 11.90 -3.40
CA THR A 255 1.51 12.26 -4.60
C THR A 255 2.42 12.82 -5.69
N LYS A 256 3.35 13.71 -5.33
CA LYS A 256 4.34 14.26 -6.26
C LYS A 256 5.27 13.18 -6.83
N ALA A 257 5.80 12.28 -5.99
CA ALA A 257 6.65 11.19 -6.41
C ALA A 257 5.93 10.20 -7.34
N ASN A 258 4.67 9.91 -7.06
CA ASN A 258 3.87 9.01 -7.90
C ASN A 258 3.45 9.65 -9.22
N ALA A 259 3.43 10.98 -9.33
CA ALA A 259 3.29 11.66 -10.60
C ALA A 259 4.50 11.42 -11.53
N SER A 260 5.73 11.39 -11.00
CA SER A 260 6.91 11.02 -11.81
C SER A 260 6.89 9.56 -12.23
N VAL A 261 6.40 8.65 -11.38
CA VAL A 261 6.19 7.23 -11.74
C VAL A 261 5.18 7.10 -12.87
N ALA A 262 4.05 7.82 -12.81
CA ALA A 262 3.05 7.82 -13.87
C ALA A 262 3.63 8.32 -15.21
N ALA A 263 4.49 9.35 -15.17
CA ALA A 263 5.21 9.82 -16.35
C ALA A 263 6.16 8.75 -16.91
N ALA A 264 6.96 8.09 -16.07
CA ALA A 264 7.87 7.03 -16.48
C ALA A 264 7.14 5.85 -17.15
N ILE A 265 6.03 5.39 -16.56
CA ILE A 265 5.16 4.36 -17.14
C ILE A 265 4.64 4.82 -18.50
N LYS A 266 4.19 6.07 -18.61
CA LYS A 266 3.68 6.61 -19.87
C LYS A 266 4.77 6.59 -20.95
N GLU A 267 6.00 6.96 -20.62
CA GLU A 267 7.11 6.87 -21.56
C GLU A 267 7.38 5.42 -21.98
N LYS A 268 7.38 4.49 -21.02
CA LYS A 268 7.67 3.07 -21.27
C LYS A 268 6.69 2.40 -22.25
N PHE A 269 5.40 2.72 -22.16
CA PHE A 269 4.36 2.09 -22.98
C PHE A 269 3.92 2.89 -24.20
N PHE A 270 4.10 4.22 -24.21
CA PHE A 270 3.53 5.09 -25.26
C PHE A 270 4.57 5.85 -26.10
N LYS A 271 5.87 5.86 -25.73
CA LYS A 271 6.89 6.27 -26.71
C LYS A 271 7.05 5.15 -27.72
N ARG A 272 6.61 5.40 -28.96
CA ARG A 272 6.99 4.59 -30.12
C ARG A 272 8.52 4.60 -30.21
N LYS A 273 9.14 3.41 -30.21
CA LYS A 273 10.46 3.25 -30.79
C LYS A 273 10.36 3.40 -32.30
#